data_AF-A0A934HA61-F1
#
_entry.id   AF-A0A934HA61-F1
#
_cell.length_a   1.000
_cell.length_b   1.000
_cell.length_c   1.000
_cell.angle_alpha   90.00
_cell.angle_beta   90.00
_cell.angle_gamma   90.00
#
_symmetry.space_group_name_H-M   'P 1'
#
loop_
_entity.id
_entity.type
_entity.pdbx_description
1 polymer ?
#
loop_
_entity_poly.entity_id
_entity_poly.type
_entity_poly.pdbx_seq_one_letter_code
_entity_poly.pdbx_strand_id
1 'polypeptide(L)'
;MAKQGPSVHEAISASLLRVGRTLEGQGMVYQALTPYLKLIERYPNSQEASVATERVLAIAEGLRKMGQHHMAMTVIELLEEAHQGQ
;
A
#
# COMPACT_ATOMS: atom_id res chain seq x y z
N MET A 1 -32.85 10.12 5.27
CA MET A 1 -31.68 9.25 5.52
C MET A 1 -30.43 10.11 5.39
N ALA A 2 -29.86 10.58 6.51
CA ALA A 2 -28.63 11.36 6.46
C ALA A 2 -27.47 10.42 6.10
N LYS A 3 -26.78 10.71 4.98
CA LYS A 3 -25.53 10.05 4.63
C LYS A 3 -24.55 10.35 5.78
N GLN A 4 -24.31 9.38 6.66
CA GLN A 4 -23.22 9.47 7.60
C GLN A 4 -21.95 9.67 6.76
N GLY A 5 -21.24 10.77 6.99
CA GLY A 5 -19.99 11.05 6.31
C GLY A 5 -18.98 9.94 6.58
N PRO A 6 -17.95 9.78 5.73
CA PRO A 6 -16.94 8.77 5.94
C PRO A 6 -16.34 8.92 7.34
N SER A 7 -16.14 7.79 8.01
CA SER A 7 -15.46 7.79 9.31
C SER A 7 -14.05 8.37 9.14
N VAL A 8 -13.48 8.89 10.22
CA VAL A 8 -12.10 9.44 10.19
C VAL A 8 -11.12 8.39 9.67
N HIS A 9 -11.31 7.11 10.01
CA HIS A 9 -10.51 6.01 9.51
C HIS A 9 -10.65 5.83 7.98
N GLU A 10 -11.87 5.82 7.46
CA GLU A 10 -12.12 5.74 6.01
C GLU A 10 -11.50 6.91 5.24
N ALA A 11 -11.60 8.14 5.77
CA ALA A 11 -10.99 9.31 5.16
C ALA A 11 -9.45 9.24 5.14
N ILE A 12 -8.83 8.71 6.20
CA ILE A 12 -7.39 8.52 6.26
C ILE A 12 -6.95 7.40 5.30
N SER A 13 -7.61 6.25 5.31
CA SER A 13 -7.32 5.15 4.38
C SER A 13 -7.41 5.60 2.92
N ALA A 14 -8.50 6.27 2.53
CA ALA A 14 -8.66 6.81 1.19
C ALA A 14 -7.54 7.81 0.82
N SER A 15 -7.11 8.64 1.77
CA SER A 15 -6.05 9.62 1.56
C SER A 15 -4.68 8.96 1.38
N LEU A 16 -4.34 7.97 2.22
CA LEU A 16 -3.11 7.19 2.10
C LEU A 16 -3.04 6.47 0.76
N LEU A 17 -4.13 5.80 0.35
CA LEU A 17 -4.19 5.12 -0.94
C LEU A 17 -3.96 6.09 -2.10
N ARG A 18 -4.58 7.28 -2.06
CA ARG A 18 -4.42 8.31 -3.09
C ARG A 18 -2.98 8.82 -3.17
N VAL A 19 -2.32 9.03 -2.03
CA VAL A 19 -0.91 9.43 -2.00
C VAL A 19 -0.03 8.34 -2.62
N GLY A 20 -0.22 7.09 -2.24
CA GLY A 20 0.54 5.96 -2.79
C GLY A 20 0.41 5.86 -4.32
N ARG A 21 -0.83 5.93 -4.84
CA ARG A 21 -1.10 5.91 -6.28
C ARG A 21 -0.47 7.09 -7.01
N THR A 22 -0.45 8.26 -6.38
CA THR A 22 0.12 9.47 -6.96
C THR A 22 1.63 9.35 -7.10
N LEU A 23 2.31 8.89 -6.05
CA LEU A 23 3.76 8.65 -6.07
C LEU A 23 4.12 7.56 -7.09
N GLU A 24 3.34 6.48 -7.12
CA GLU A 24 3.53 5.38 -8.07
C GLU A 24 3.36 5.86 -9.53
N GLY A 25 2.32 6.64 -9.82
CA GLY A 25 2.08 7.22 -11.14
C GLY A 25 3.16 8.21 -11.59
N GLN A 26 3.91 8.80 -10.66
CA GLN A 26 5.09 9.63 -10.93
C GLN A 26 6.38 8.82 -11.11
N GLY A 27 6.33 7.49 -11.04
CA GLY A 27 7.49 6.61 -11.08
C GLY A 27 8.29 6.56 -9.78
N MET A 28 7.79 7.19 -8.70
CA MET A 28 8.42 7.20 -7.38
C MET A 28 8.06 5.93 -6.59
N VAL A 29 8.36 4.78 -7.19
CA VAL A 29 7.88 3.47 -6.75
C VAL A 29 8.27 3.15 -5.30
N TYR A 30 9.49 3.48 -4.87
CA TYR A 30 9.93 3.26 -3.49
C TYR A 30 9.19 4.14 -2.48
N GLN A 31 8.88 5.39 -2.85
CA GLN A 31 8.13 6.29 -1.99
C GLN A 31 6.66 5.90 -1.89
N ALA A 32 6.10 5.29 -2.94
CA ALA A 32 4.74 4.76 -2.92
C ALA A 32 4.56 3.60 -1.94
N LEU A 33 5.64 2.86 -1.60
CA LEU A 33 5.57 1.78 -0.60
C LEU A 33 5.16 2.30 0.78
N THR A 34 5.69 3.44 1.22
CA THR A 34 5.41 3.98 2.56
C THR A 34 3.92 4.16 2.86
N PRO A 35 3.11 4.89 2.05
CA PRO A 35 1.69 5.03 2.31
C PRO A 35 0.92 3.71 2.14
N TYR A 36 1.33 2.81 1.23
CA TYR A 36 0.69 1.51 1.08
C TYR A 36 0.90 0.60 2.29
N LEU A 37 2.16 0.45 2.75
CA LEU A 37 2.50 -0.37 3.91
C LEU A 37 1.83 0.16 5.18
N LYS A 38 1.81 1.49 5.37
CA LYS A 38 1.10 2.11 6.50
C LYS A 38 -0.41 1.83 6.49
N LEU A 39 -0.99 1.73 5.30
CA LEU A 39 -2.41 1.44 5.13
C LEU A 39 -2.71 0.00 5.57
N ILE A 40 -1.86 -0.94 5.15
CA ILE A 40 -1.96 -2.36 5.51
C ILE A 40 -1.76 -2.56 7.01
N GLU A 41 -0.75 -1.91 7.59
CA GLU A 41 -0.43 -1.98 9.02
C GLU A 41 -1.55 -1.40 9.90
N ARG A 42 -2.05 -0.21 9.57
CA ARG A 42 -2.92 0.56 10.48
C ARG A 42 -4.40 0.45 10.21
N TYR A 43 -4.77 0.06 9.00
CA TYR A 43 -6.16 -0.04 8.55
C TYR A 43 -6.42 -1.37 7.84
N PRO A 44 -6.03 -2.52 8.42
CA PRO A 44 -6.00 -3.80 7.72
C PRO A 44 -7.37 -4.27 7.21
N ASN A 45 -8.45 -3.87 7.88
CA ASN A 45 -9.82 -4.23 7.52
C ASN A 45 -10.45 -3.28 6.50
N SER A 46 -9.72 -2.27 6.03
CA SER A 46 -10.23 -1.31 5.03
C SER A 46 -10.13 -1.88 3.61
N GLN A 47 -11.04 -1.47 2.73
CA GLN A 47 -10.98 -1.86 1.32
C GLN A 47 -9.68 -1.37 0.68
N GLU A 48 -9.21 -0.21 1.11
CA GLU A 48 -7.95 0.37 0.65
C GLU A 48 -6.74 -0.47 1.04
N ALA A 49 -6.78 -1.26 2.14
CA ALA A 49 -5.69 -2.16 2.53
C ALA A 49 -5.52 -3.30 1.55
N SER A 50 -6.64 -3.91 1.14
CA SER A 50 -6.63 -4.93 0.07
C SER A 50 -5.99 -4.36 -1.21
N VAL A 51 -6.39 -3.14 -1.60
CA VAL A 51 -5.84 -2.49 -2.80
C VAL A 51 -4.35 -2.19 -2.61
N ALA A 52 -3.94 -1.69 -1.43
CA ALA A 52 -2.54 -1.40 -1.14
C ALA A 52 -1.68 -2.66 -1.22
N THR A 53 -2.14 -3.79 -0.68
CA THR A 53 -1.47 -5.10 -0.79
C THR A 53 -1.26 -5.48 -2.26
N GLU A 54 -2.30 -5.38 -3.09
CA GLU A 54 -2.20 -5.65 -4.54
C GLU A 54 -1.18 -4.75 -5.23
N ARG A 55 -1.11 -3.46 -4.88
CA ARG A 55 -0.12 -2.53 -5.46
C ARG A 55 1.30 -2.88 -5.03
N VAL A 56 1.52 -3.20 -3.76
CA VAL A 56 2.86 -3.58 -3.25
C VAL A 56 3.34 -4.86 -3.93
N LEU A 57 2.46 -5.85 -4.11
CA LEU A 57 2.77 -7.07 -4.86
C LEU A 57 3.10 -6.78 -6.34
N ALA A 58 2.33 -5.89 -6.99
CA ALA A 58 2.62 -5.48 -8.37
C ALA A 58 3.98 -4.79 -8.51
N ILE A 59 4.37 -3.99 -7.53
CA ILE A 59 5.69 -3.36 -7.45
C ILE A 59 6.79 -4.43 -7.32
N ALA A 60 6.65 -5.36 -6.38
CA ALA A 60 7.60 -6.45 -6.19
C ALA A 60 7.78 -7.29 -7.46
N GLU A 61 6.67 -7.62 -8.13
CA GLU A 61 6.68 -8.35 -9.39
C GLU A 61 7.36 -7.55 -10.52
N GLY A 62 7.14 -6.23 -10.57
CA GLY A 62 7.83 -5.32 -11.49
C GLY A 62 9.35 -5.35 -11.29
N LEU A 63 9.81 -5.23 -10.04
CA LEU A 63 11.23 -5.33 -9.66
C LEU A 63 11.82 -6.69 -10.06
N ARG A 64 11.08 -7.78 -9.80
CA ARG A 64 11.48 -9.13 -10.17
C ARG A 64 11.68 -9.29 -11.68
N LYS A 65 10.76 -8.76 -12.49
CA LYS A 65 10.86 -8.79 -13.96
C LYS A 65 12.04 -7.98 -14.50
N MET A 66 12.44 -6.92 -13.79
CA MET A 66 13.64 -6.13 -14.11
C MET A 66 14.95 -6.79 -13.65
N GLY A 67 14.90 -8.00 -13.07
CA GLY A 67 16.07 -8.69 -12.52
C GLY A 67 16.51 -8.17 -11.15
N GLN A 68 15.77 -7.23 -10.56
CA GLN A 68 16.05 -6.66 -9.24
C GLN A 68 15.51 -7.56 -8.13
N HIS A 69 15.94 -8.83 -8.14
CA HIS A 69 15.41 -9.87 -7.25
C HIS A 69 15.58 -9.55 -5.77
N HIS A 70 16.72 -8.97 -5.37
CA HIS A 70 16.95 -8.56 -3.98
C HIS A 70 15.92 -7.52 -3.53
N MET A 71 15.64 -6.52 -4.37
CA MET A 71 14.67 -5.48 -4.05
C MET A 71 13.25 -6.02 -4.03
N ALA A 72 12.90 -6.92 -4.95
CA ALA A 72 11.61 -7.60 -4.93
C ALA A 72 11.39 -8.37 -3.61
N MET A 73 12.42 -9.08 -3.13
CA MET A 73 12.37 -9.77 -1.83
C MET A 73 12.19 -8.79 -0.67
N THR A 74 12.96 -7.70 -0.64
CA THR A 74 12.79 -6.66 0.40
C THR A 74 11.37 -6.10 0.42
N VAL A 75 10.75 -5.87 -0.74
CA VAL A 75 9.36 -5.37 -0.79
C VAL A 75 8.37 -6.41 -0.25
N ILE A 76 8.58 -7.69 -0.52
CA ILE A 76 7.76 -8.79 0.00
C ILE A 76 7.92 -8.91 1.52
N GLU A 77 9.14 -8.84 2.04
CA GLU A 77 9.43 -8.87 3.48
C GLU A 77 8.72 -7.71 4.19
N LEU A 78 8.81 -6.49 3.66
CA LEU A 78 8.10 -5.33 4.21
C LEU A 78 6.58 -5.49 4.19
N LEU A 79 6.04 -6.15 3.15
CA LEU A 79 4.61 -6.44 3.06
C LEU A 79 4.18 -7.44 4.14
N GLU A 80 4.97 -8.48 4.36
CA GLU A 80 4.73 -9.48 5.41
C GLU A 80 4.79 -8.83 6.80
N GLU A 81 5.80 -8.01 7.07
CA GLU A 81 5.92 -7.25 8.32
C GLU A 81 4.68 -6.36 8.58
N ALA A 82 4.20 -5.66 7.55
CA ALA A 82 3.00 -4.83 7.65
C ALA A 82 1.74 -5.65 7.98
N HIS A 83 1.67 -6.91 7.57
CA HIS A 83 0.58 -7.83 7.95
C HIS A 83 0.77 -8.45 9.34
N GLN A 84 2.01 -8.61 9.82
CA GLN A 84 2.30 -9.19 11.14
C GLN A 84 2.14 -8.21 12.31
N GLY A 85 2.06 -6.91 12.07
CA GLY A 85 1.78 -5.89 13.10
C GLY A 85 0.37 -5.91 13.69
N GLN A 86 -0.38 -7.01 13.53
CA GLN A 86 -1.78 -7.19 13.97
C GLN A 86 -1.91 -7.91 15.30
#